data_AF-A0A7J2KEK7-F1
#
_entry.id   AF-A0A7J2KEK7-F1
#
_cell.length_a   1.000
_cell.length_b   1.000
_cell.length_c   1.000
_cell.angle_alpha   90.00
_cell.angle_beta   90.00
_cell.angle_gamma   90.00
#
_symmetry.space_group_name_H-M   'P 1'
#
loop_
_entity.id
_entity.type
_entity.pdbx_description
1 polymer ?
#
loop_
_entity_poly.entity_id
_entity_poly.type
_entity_poly.pdbx_seq_one_letter_code
_entity_poly.pdbx_strand_id
1 'polypeptide(L)'
;MIKRNYSYLRKKFGEVDEEARNIFERLSTYSKVDEGELIEACKLYLALKKIVSENNALGITLDCLAEKFEGKYGLIHPCLAYSLLLDEKISCSCEGDTLTLITLVLLNKFFEEPCFMTNILPLSLFSEVSRKLEVPLSKYDKAKTVILGHCSYLGPVPLSITSKLVIRKKYDKIHKSGVTVDAEIREGPITLVKFSPLFRKIQVIKGFLRKIDRYSSLHAKSIAVVEVEDSYRIAEKYFLIM
;
A
#
# COMPACT_ATOMS: atom_id res chain seq x y z
N MET A 1 11.33 -8.77 -16.28
CA MET A 1 11.05 -8.99 -14.84
C MET A 1 11.97 -10.06 -14.32
N ILE A 2 12.57 -9.87 -13.14
CA ILE A 2 13.42 -10.87 -12.48
C ILE A 2 12.57 -11.54 -11.39
N LYS A 3 12.39 -12.86 -11.45
CA LYS A 3 11.71 -13.62 -10.39
C LYS A 3 12.75 -14.20 -9.44
N ARG A 4 12.60 -13.93 -8.14
CA ARG A 4 13.35 -14.56 -7.05
C ARG A 4 12.37 -15.32 -6.17
N ASN A 5 12.85 -16.37 -5.51
CA ASN A 5 12.04 -17.16 -4.59
C ASN A 5 12.20 -16.67 -3.14
N TYR A 6 11.35 -17.16 -2.24
CA TYR A 6 11.37 -16.78 -0.83
C TYR A 6 12.61 -17.29 -0.08
N SER A 7 13.32 -18.31 -0.58
CA SER A 7 14.60 -18.71 0.02
C SER A 7 15.69 -17.66 -0.19
N TYR A 8 15.70 -16.97 -1.33
CA TYR A 8 16.56 -15.81 -1.55
C TYR A 8 16.23 -14.67 -0.58
N LEU A 9 14.94 -14.35 -0.39
CA LEU A 9 14.49 -13.36 0.57
C LEU A 9 14.88 -13.74 2.00
N ARG A 10 14.69 -15.00 2.40
CA ARG A 10 15.07 -15.52 3.73
C ARG A 10 16.56 -15.33 4.00
N LYS A 11 17.42 -15.62 3.01
CA LYS A 11 18.86 -15.39 3.11
C LYS A 11 19.16 -13.91 3.40
N LYS A 12 18.64 -13.00 2.57
CA LYS A 12 18.86 -11.55 2.73
C LYS A 12 18.29 -10.99 4.03
N PHE A 13 17.18 -11.55 4.49
CA PHE A 13 16.60 -11.21 5.80
C PHE A 13 17.51 -11.59 6.97
N GLY A 14 18.29 -12.67 6.88
CA GLY A 14 19.24 -13.06 7.92
C GLY A 14 20.53 -12.23 7.95
N GLU A 15 20.77 -11.37 6.95
CA GLU A 15 22.00 -10.60 6.78
C GLU A 15 21.88 -9.15 7.27
N VAL A 16 20.82 -8.79 8.01
CA VAL A 16 20.44 -7.38 8.28
C VAL A 16 20.00 -7.11 9.72
N ASP A 17 20.41 -7.96 10.66
CA ASP A 17 19.97 -7.87 12.07
C ASP A 17 20.41 -6.57 12.77
N GLU A 18 21.67 -6.15 12.58
CA GLU A 18 22.21 -4.95 13.24
C GLU A 18 21.61 -3.67 12.63
N GLU A 19 21.58 -3.56 11.30
CA GLU A 19 21.06 -2.38 10.61
C GLU A 19 19.55 -2.20 10.85
N ALA A 20 18.80 -3.30 11.05
CA ALA A 20 17.38 -3.22 11.35
C ALA A 20 17.10 -2.55 12.71
N ARG A 21 17.99 -2.70 13.71
CA ARG A 21 17.85 -2.04 15.01
C ARG A 21 17.92 -0.53 14.90
N ASN A 22 18.79 0.01 14.05
CA ASN A 22 18.89 1.46 13.81
C ASN A 22 17.60 2.04 13.22
N ILE A 23 16.92 1.28 12.37
CA ILE A 23 15.65 1.69 11.77
C ILE A 23 14.52 1.58 12.80
N PHE A 24 14.52 0.51 13.60
CA PHE A 24 13.60 0.34 14.71
C PHE A 24 13.62 1.55 15.65
N GLU A 25 14.79 2.03 16.07
CA GLU A 25 14.89 3.18 16.98
C GLU A 25 14.21 4.44 16.43
N ARG A 26 14.29 4.65 15.11
CA ARG A 26 13.64 5.78 14.44
C ARG A 26 12.12 5.64 14.37
N LEU A 27 11.62 4.41 14.37
CA LEU A 27 10.20 4.09 14.17
C LEU A 27 9.46 3.74 15.48
N SER A 28 10.19 3.44 16.55
CA SER A 28 9.67 2.95 17.83
C SER A 28 8.64 3.90 18.44
N THR A 29 8.85 5.22 18.31
CA THR A 29 7.96 6.26 18.81
C THR A 29 6.59 6.31 18.12
N TYR A 30 6.49 5.79 16.89
CA TYR A 30 5.23 5.69 16.15
C TYR A 30 4.54 4.33 16.34
N SER A 31 5.19 3.40 17.03
CA SER A 31 4.79 2.00 17.09
C SER A 31 3.81 1.69 18.21
N LYS A 32 2.81 0.86 17.90
CA LYS A 32 1.91 0.21 18.86
C LYS A 32 1.97 -1.31 18.74
N VAL A 33 3.12 -1.84 18.35
CA VAL A 33 3.37 -3.27 18.21
C VAL A 33 4.58 -3.69 19.05
N ASP A 34 4.74 -5.00 19.23
CA ASP A 34 5.90 -5.56 19.90
C ASP A 34 7.19 -5.21 19.16
N GLU A 35 8.26 -4.92 19.92
CA GLU A 35 9.59 -4.58 19.38
C GLU A 35 10.06 -5.63 18.36
N GLY A 36 9.88 -6.91 18.68
CA GLY A 36 10.24 -8.02 17.79
C GLY A 36 9.53 -7.96 16.43
N GLU A 37 8.22 -7.72 16.42
CA GLU A 37 7.45 -7.60 15.17
C GLU A 37 7.92 -6.39 14.34
N LEU A 38 8.25 -5.28 14.99
CA LEU A 38 8.75 -4.09 14.31
C LEU A 38 10.16 -4.30 13.75
N ILE A 39 11.07 -4.92 14.50
CA ILE A 39 12.42 -5.25 14.03
C ILE A 39 12.33 -6.17 12.82
N GLU A 40 11.49 -7.22 12.85
CA GLU A 40 11.33 -8.11 11.69
C GLU A 40 10.81 -7.40 10.44
N ALA A 41 9.94 -6.40 10.61
CA ALA A 41 9.51 -5.57 9.49
C ALA A 41 10.62 -4.67 8.94
N CYS A 42 11.48 -4.14 9.81
CA CYS A 42 12.67 -3.38 9.42
C CYS A 42 13.70 -4.27 8.70
N LYS A 43 13.85 -5.53 9.13
CA LYS A 43 14.66 -6.54 8.43
C LYS A 43 14.09 -6.82 7.03
N LEU A 44 12.78 -6.95 6.89
CA LEU A 44 12.14 -7.14 5.57
C LEU A 44 12.43 -5.96 4.64
N TYR A 45 12.31 -4.72 5.13
CA TYR A 45 12.71 -3.52 4.40
C TYR A 45 14.14 -3.61 3.85
N LEU A 46 15.11 -3.87 4.72
CA LEU A 46 16.52 -3.93 4.33
C LEU A 46 16.82 -5.09 3.39
N ALA A 47 16.20 -6.24 3.60
CA ALA A 47 16.35 -7.40 2.73
C ALA A 47 15.84 -7.09 1.31
N LEU A 48 14.65 -6.50 1.18
CA LEU A 48 14.09 -6.09 -0.11
C LEU A 48 14.94 -5.01 -0.78
N LYS A 49 15.46 -4.04 -0.01
CA LYS A 49 16.39 -3.03 -0.51
C LYS A 49 17.67 -3.65 -1.09
N LYS A 50 18.28 -4.61 -0.39
CA LYS A 50 19.44 -5.37 -0.89
C LYS A 50 19.10 -6.10 -2.20
N ILE A 51 17.95 -6.78 -2.26
CA ILE A 51 17.50 -7.50 -3.46
C ILE A 51 17.34 -6.54 -4.65
N VAL A 52 16.69 -5.40 -4.45
CA VAL A 52 16.50 -4.39 -5.51
C VAL A 52 17.86 -3.90 -6.03
N SER A 53 18.77 -3.54 -5.11
CA SER A 53 20.11 -3.06 -5.45
C SER A 53 20.94 -4.09 -6.23
N GLU A 54 21.03 -5.33 -5.75
CA GLU A 54 21.82 -6.40 -6.38
C GLU A 54 21.33 -6.78 -7.78
N ASN A 55 20.05 -6.53 -8.08
CA ASN A 55 19.45 -6.83 -9.36
C ASN A 55 19.30 -5.59 -10.25
N ASN A 56 19.84 -4.43 -9.83
CA ASN A 56 19.68 -3.14 -10.49
C ASN A 56 18.22 -2.85 -10.89
N ALA A 57 17.28 -3.20 -9.99
CA ALA A 57 15.86 -3.10 -10.23
C ALA A 57 15.32 -1.71 -9.86
N LEU A 58 14.21 -1.30 -10.49
CA LEU A 58 13.53 -0.03 -10.21
C LEU A 58 12.38 -0.16 -9.21
N GLY A 59 12.01 -1.39 -8.86
CA GLY A 59 10.90 -1.67 -7.97
C GLY A 59 10.76 -3.15 -7.68
N ILE A 60 9.90 -3.47 -6.71
CA ILE A 60 9.68 -4.83 -6.21
C ILE A 60 8.21 -5.08 -5.86
N THR A 61 7.80 -6.32 -6.00
CA THR A 61 6.48 -6.79 -5.57
C THR A 61 6.61 -8.17 -4.92
N LEU A 62 5.71 -8.49 -4.01
CA LEU A 62 5.62 -9.73 -3.26
C LEU A 62 4.15 -10.15 -3.23
N ASP A 63 3.88 -11.43 -3.45
CA ASP A 63 2.55 -11.98 -3.27
C ASP A 63 2.34 -12.36 -1.80
N CYS A 64 2.04 -11.36 -0.98
CA CYS A 64 1.85 -11.55 0.45
C CYS A 64 0.52 -12.24 0.82
N LEU A 65 -0.34 -12.56 -0.15
CA LEU A 65 -1.58 -13.32 0.06
C LEU A 65 -1.38 -14.81 -0.21
N ALA A 66 -0.76 -15.15 -1.35
CA ALA A 66 -0.52 -16.54 -1.72
C ALA A 66 0.74 -17.11 -1.07
N GLU A 67 1.79 -16.31 -0.93
CA GLU A 67 3.09 -16.74 -0.40
C GLU A 67 3.40 -16.07 0.94
N LYS A 68 3.19 -16.83 2.01
CA LYS A 68 3.44 -16.39 3.40
C LYS A 68 4.95 -16.33 3.68
N PHE A 69 5.38 -15.22 4.28
CA PHE A 69 6.74 -15.08 4.83
C PHE A 69 6.67 -15.01 6.35
N GLU A 70 7.32 -15.95 7.04
CA GLU A 70 7.29 -16.08 8.49
C GLU A 70 8.64 -15.75 9.13
N GLY A 71 8.57 -15.05 10.25
CA GLY A 71 9.66 -14.79 11.18
C GLY A 71 9.42 -15.45 12.53
N LYS A 72 10.23 -15.05 13.51
CA LYS A 72 10.14 -15.50 14.89
C LYS A 72 8.83 -15.07 15.56
N TYR A 73 8.24 -13.94 15.14
CA TYR A 73 7.04 -13.38 15.75
C TYR A 73 5.76 -13.63 14.93
N GLY A 74 5.85 -14.47 13.89
CA GLY A 74 4.72 -14.85 13.03
C GLY A 74 4.88 -14.33 11.60
N LEU A 75 3.76 -13.98 10.96
CA LEU A 75 3.74 -13.52 9.59
C LEU A 75 4.32 -12.11 9.49
N ILE A 76 5.16 -11.89 8.50
CA ILE A 76 5.75 -10.59 8.21
C ILE A 76 5.12 -10.10 6.90
N HIS A 77 4.58 -8.89 6.94
CA HIS A 77 3.94 -8.26 5.78
C HIS A 77 4.75 -7.08 5.25
N PRO A 78 4.71 -6.82 3.94
CA PRO A 78 5.54 -5.79 3.32
C PRO A 78 5.04 -4.37 3.56
N CYS A 79 3.91 -4.15 4.24
CA CYS A 79 3.27 -2.83 4.35
C CYS A 79 4.22 -1.72 4.85
N LEU A 80 4.93 -1.95 5.96
CA LEU A 80 5.93 -1.00 6.46
C LEU A 80 7.17 -0.96 5.58
N ALA A 81 7.64 -2.13 5.10
CA ALA A 81 8.82 -2.21 4.26
C ALA A 81 8.68 -1.43 2.95
N TYR A 82 7.51 -1.53 2.31
CA TYR A 82 7.18 -0.76 1.12
C TYR A 82 7.08 0.72 1.42
N SER A 83 6.48 1.12 2.53
CA SER A 83 6.39 2.54 2.92
C SER A 83 7.79 3.18 3.02
N LEU A 84 8.76 2.45 3.58
CA LEU A 84 10.16 2.89 3.66
C LEU A 84 10.88 2.89 2.29
N LEU A 85 10.67 1.86 1.47
CA LEU A 85 11.26 1.79 0.11
C LEU A 85 10.73 2.91 -0.80
N LEU A 86 9.45 3.26 -0.67
CA LEU A 86 8.82 4.31 -1.45
C LEU A 86 9.39 5.70 -1.13
N ASP A 87 9.78 5.97 0.12
CA ASP A 87 10.52 7.18 0.49
C ASP A 87 11.88 7.26 -0.20
N GLU A 88 12.47 6.12 -0.54
CA GLU A 88 13.72 6.02 -1.31
C GLU A 88 13.50 5.94 -2.82
N LYS A 89 12.27 6.23 -3.29
CA LYS A 89 11.87 6.18 -4.71
C LYS A 89 12.00 4.78 -5.34
N ILE A 90 12.00 3.72 -4.52
CA ILE A 90 11.92 2.33 -4.99
C ILE A 90 10.44 1.95 -5.07
N SER A 91 9.93 1.77 -6.28
CA SER A 91 8.51 1.49 -6.52
C SER A 91 8.10 0.13 -5.93
N CYS A 92 6.97 0.10 -5.22
CA CYS A 92 6.48 -1.11 -4.58
C CYS A 92 5.01 -1.35 -4.89
N SER A 93 4.64 -2.60 -5.16
CA SER A 93 3.24 -3.02 -5.27
C SER A 93 2.96 -4.25 -4.40
N CYS A 94 1.73 -4.32 -3.88
CA CYS A 94 1.25 -5.47 -3.12
C CYS A 94 0.78 -6.60 -4.03
N GLU A 95 0.62 -7.79 -3.45
CA GLU A 95 -0.14 -8.91 -4.03
C GLU A 95 0.38 -9.40 -5.38
N GLY A 96 1.68 -9.23 -5.64
CA GLY A 96 2.27 -9.61 -6.93
C GLY A 96 1.81 -8.75 -8.12
N ASP A 97 1.15 -7.60 -7.89
CA ASP A 97 0.60 -6.75 -8.94
C ASP A 97 1.71 -6.04 -9.74
N THR A 98 2.16 -6.71 -10.78
CA THR A 98 3.23 -6.23 -11.67
C THR A 98 2.78 -5.09 -12.58
N LEU A 99 1.50 -5.00 -12.92
CA LEU A 99 0.98 -3.92 -13.76
C LEU A 99 0.99 -2.59 -12.99
N THR A 100 0.55 -2.61 -11.74
CA THR A 100 0.63 -1.45 -10.85
C THR A 100 2.09 -1.13 -10.52
N LEU A 101 2.96 -2.14 -10.36
CA LEU A 101 4.39 -1.91 -10.17
C LEU A 101 5.00 -1.11 -11.33
N ILE A 102 4.74 -1.53 -12.57
CA ILE A 102 5.25 -0.83 -13.77
C ILE A 102 4.68 0.59 -13.84
N THR A 103 3.39 0.76 -13.52
CA THR A 103 2.76 2.08 -13.42
C THR A 103 3.52 2.98 -12.46
N LEU A 104 3.79 2.50 -11.24
CA LEU A 104 4.51 3.27 -10.22
C LEU A 104 5.96 3.57 -10.63
N VAL A 105 6.67 2.62 -11.24
CA VAL A 105 8.03 2.84 -11.76
C VAL A 105 8.04 3.98 -12.78
N LEU A 106 7.11 3.98 -13.73
CA LEU A 106 7.01 5.04 -14.72
C LEU A 106 6.72 6.39 -14.04
N LEU A 107 5.71 6.46 -13.17
CA LEU A 107 5.35 7.69 -12.47
C LEU A 107 6.51 8.23 -11.63
N ASN A 108 7.15 7.38 -10.85
CA ASN A 108 8.28 7.77 -10.02
C ASN A 108 9.46 8.29 -10.86
N LYS A 109 9.73 7.70 -12.04
CA LYS A 109 10.76 8.19 -12.96
C LYS A 109 10.41 9.54 -13.61
N PHE A 110 9.13 9.80 -13.88
CA PHE A 110 8.69 11.04 -14.51
C PHE A 110 8.55 12.20 -13.52
N PHE A 111 7.97 11.96 -12.35
CA PHE A 111 7.66 12.99 -11.36
C PHE A 111 8.74 13.15 -10.30
N GLU A 112 9.61 12.15 -10.12
CA GLU A 112 10.61 12.09 -9.05
C GLU A 112 10.02 12.24 -7.63
N GLU A 113 8.72 12.00 -7.48
CA GLU A 113 7.97 12.04 -6.24
C GLU A 113 7.55 10.63 -5.78
N PRO A 114 7.43 10.40 -4.46
CA PRO A 114 6.96 9.12 -3.94
C PRO A 114 5.48 8.91 -4.30
N CYS A 115 5.21 7.85 -5.06
CA CYS A 115 3.87 7.42 -5.47
C CYS A 115 3.57 6.07 -4.84
N PHE A 116 2.32 5.81 -4.44
CA PHE A 116 1.95 4.53 -3.82
C PHE A 116 0.66 3.96 -4.41
N MET A 117 0.50 2.65 -4.29
CA MET A 117 -0.72 1.96 -4.73
C MET A 117 -1.81 1.99 -3.66
N THR A 118 -3.05 1.94 -4.12
CA THR A 118 -4.22 1.73 -3.28
C THR A 118 -5.35 1.15 -4.12
N ASN A 119 -6.35 0.51 -3.52
CA ASN A 119 -7.51 0.05 -4.26
C ASN A 119 -8.48 1.21 -4.41
N ILE A 120 -9.03 1.36 -5.61
CA ILE A 120 -10.05 2.35 -5.95
C ILE A 120 -11.44 1.72 -5.90
N LEU A 121 -12.38 2.36 -5.21
CA LEU A 121 -13.74 1.88 -5.00
C LEU A 121 -14.73 3.00 -5.31
N PRO A 122 -15.19 3.13 -6.56
CA PRO A 122 -16.21 4.11 -6.95
C PRO A 122 -17.52 3.86 -6.21
N LEU A 123 -18.06 4.86 -5.50
CA LEU A 123 -19.31 4.71 -4.76
C LEU A 123 -20.56 4.61 -5.63
N SER A 124 -20.44 4.88 -6.94
CA SER A 124 -21.44 4.54 -7.95
C SER A 124 -21.77 3.03 -7.94
N LEU A 125 -20.80 2.17 -7.59
CA LEU A 125 -20.97 0.72 -7.36
C LEU A 125 -21.35 0.41 -5.91
N PHE A 126 -22.27 1.19 -5.33
CA PHE A 126 -22.54 1.23 -3.89
C PHE A 126 -22.73 -0.14 -3.23
N SER A 127 -23.54 -1.02 -3.82
CA SER A 127 -23.85 -2.33 -3.26
C SER A 127 -22.61 -3.20 -3.10
N GLU A 128 -21.71 -3.15 -4.10
CA GLU A 128 -20.45 -3.89 -4.08
C GLU A 128 -19.47 -3.32 -3.06
N VAL A 129 -19.30 -2.00 -3.04
CA VAL A 129 -18.37 -1.33 -2.14
C VAL A 129 -18.82 -1.47 -0.68
N SER A 130 -20.12 -1.29 -0.41
CA SER A 130 -20.66 -1.41 0.94
C SER A 130 -20.48 -2.83 1.50
N ARG A 131 -20.70 -3.84 0.66
CA ARG A 131 -20.47 -5.26 1.03
C ARG A 131 -19.00 -5.54 1.32
N LYS A 132 -18.08 -4.95 0.57
CA LYS A 132 -16.63 -5.15 0.76
C LYS A 132 -16.08 -4.47 2.00
N LEU A 133 -16.53 -3.24 2.29
CA LEU A 133 -15.93 -2.43 3.36
C LEU A 133 -16.64 -2.60 4.70
N GLU A 134 -17.93 -2.97 4.72
CA GLU A 134 -18.75 -3.07 5.93
C GLU A 134 -18.74 -1.76 6.76
N VAL A 135 -18.84 -0.61 6.09
CA VAL A 135 -18.87 0.74 6.71
C VAL A 135 -20.06 1.56 6.19
N PRO A 136 -20.59 2.52 6.98
CA PRO A 136 -21.73 3.34 6.57
C PRO A 136 -21.31 4.38 5.53
N LEU A 137 -21.43 4.02 4.25
CA LEU A 137 -21.07 4.86 3.10
C LEU A 137 -22.23 5.72 2.57
N SER A 138 -23.44 5.54 3.08
CA SER A 138 -24.65 6.27 2.63
C SER A 138 -24.57 7.78 2.84
N LYS A 139 -23.67 8.24 3.72
CA LYS A 139 -23.42 9.66 4.00
C LYS A 139 -22.64 10.39 2.90
N TYR A 140 -22.11 9.68 1.90
CA TYR A 140 -21.35 10.27 0.81
C TYR A 140 -22.16 10.34 -0.49
N ASP A 141 -21.87 11.36 -1.31
CA ASP A 141 -22.44 11.45 -2.66
C ASP A 141 -21.87 10.35 -3.56
N LYS A 142 -22.71 9.38 -3.91
CA LYS A 142 -22.35 8.23 -4.74
C LYS A 142 -21.87 8.63 -6.15
N ALA A 143 -22.40 9.73 -6.70
CA ALA A 143 -22.06 10.19 -8.04
C ALA A 143 -20.69 10.87 -8.07
N LYS A 144 -20.22 11.41 -6.94
CA LYS A 144 -19.01 12.24 -6.87
C LYS A 144 -17.95 11.73 -5.91
N THR A 145 -18.11 10.52 -5.38
CA THR A 145 -17.17 9.96 -4.41
C THR A 145 -16.54 8.67 -4.90
N VAL A 146 -15.23 8.58 -4.68
CA VAL A 146 -14.44 7.35 -4.75
C VAL A 146 -13.81 7.14 -3.39
N ILE A 147 -13.81 5.89 -2.94
CA ILE A 147 -13.12 5.46 -1.73
C ILE A 147 -11.78 4.84 -2.13
N LEU A 148 -10.72 5.19 -1.40
CA LEU A 148 -9.43 4.51 -1.51
C LEU A 148 -9.11 3.74 -0.24
N GLY A 149 -8.59 2.53 -0.40
CA GLY A 149 -8.09 1.75 0.71
C GLY A 149 -7.44 0.44 0.26
N HIS A 150 -6.46 -0.03 1.02
CA HIS A 150 -5.72 -1.26 0.77
C HIS A 150 -5.23 -1.83 2.10
N CYS A 151 -5.34 -3.16 2.27
CA CYS A 151 -5.03 -3.85 3.53
C CYS A 151 -5.69 -3.20 4.78
N SER A 152 -6.97 -2.83 4.68
CA SER A 152 -7.77 -2.16 5.74
C SER A 152 -7.38 -0.72 6.11
N TYR A 153 -6.37 -0.15 5.44
CA TYR A 153 -5.95 1.25 5.60
C TYR A 153 -5.82 1.91 4.22
N LEU A 154 -5.01 2.98 4.07
CA LEU A 154 -4.83 3.65 2.78
C LEU A 154 -3.94 2.85 1.82
N GLY A 155 -2.99 2.08 2.32
CA GLY A 155 -1.98 1.32 1.55
C GLY A 155 -0.58 1.47 2.15
N PRO A 156 0.48 1.03 1.47
CA PRO A 156 1.86 1.29 1.86
C PRO A 156 2.21 2.77 1.56
N VAL A 157 1.78 3.69 2.43
CA VAL A 157 1.98 5.13 2.23
C VAL A 157 3.42 5.51 2.60
N PRO A 158 4.17 6.20 1.71
CA PRO A 158 5.51 6.71 2.02
C PRO A 158 5.48 7.59 3.27
N LEU A 159 6.39 7.37 4.22
CA LEU A 159 6.31 8.04 5.52
C LEU A 159 6.54 9.54 5.38
N SER A 160 7.35 9.96 4.41
CA SER A 160 7.68 11.36 4.12
C SER A 160 6.49 12.25 3.76
N ILE A 161 5.39 11.67 3.26
CA ILE A 161 4.19 12.41 2.87
C ILE A 161 3.05 12.32 3.90
N THR A 162 3.27 11.58 5.00
CA THR A 162 2.26 11.39 6.03
C THR A 162 2.10 12.65 6.89
N SER A 163 0.86 13.02 7.18
CA SER A 163 0.52 14.03 8.20
C SER A 163 0.39 13.41 9.59
N LYS A 164 0.07 12.12 9.66
CA LYS A 164 -0.03 11.33 10.89
C LYS A 164 0.35 9.89 10.60
N LEU A 165 1.10 9.28 11.50
CA LEU A 165 1.59 7.91 11.38
C LEU A 165 1.39 7.15 12.68
N VAL A 166 0.82 5.94 12.57
CA VAL A 166 0.85 4.93 13.63
C VAL A 166 1.20 3.58 13.00
N ILE A 167 2.24 2.91 13.51
CA ILE A 167 2.54 1.54 13.12
C ILE A 167 1.71 0.60 13.99
N ARG A 168 0.90 -0.24 13.36
CA ARG A 168 -0.08 -1.09 14.04
C ARG A 168 0.12 -2.54 13.70
N LYS A 169 -0.41 -3.40 14.56
CA LYS A 169 -0.51 -4.82 14.27
C LYS A 169 -1.42 -4.98 13.05
N LYS A 170 -0.94 -5.69 12.03
CA LYS A 170 -1.79 -6.10 10.92
C LYS A 170 -2.79 -7.11 11.46
N TYR A 171 -4.06 -6.83 11.21
CA TYR A 171 -5.12 -7.73 11.63
C TYR A 171 -6.20 -7.75 10.56
N ASP A 172 -6.29 -8.89 9.87
CA ASP A 172 -7.40 -9.24 8.99
C ASP A 172 -7.82 -10.71 9.26
N LYS A 173 -8.86 -11.19 8.57
CA LYS A 173 -9.42 -12.53 8.79
C LYS A 173 -8.40 -13.66 8.51
N ILE A 174 -7.38 -13.39 7.69
CA ILE A 174 -6.39 -14.36 7.20
C ILE A 174 -5.04 -14.17 7.92
N HIS A 175 -4.69 -12.93 8.28
CA HIS A 175 -3.40 -12.54 8.83
C HIS A 175 -3.56 -11.97 10.25
N LYS A 176 -3.05 -12.70 11.24
CA LYS A 176 -3.19 -12.38 12.67
C LYS A 176 -1.90 -11.83 13.33
N SER A 177 -0.86 -11.59 12.53
CA SER A 177 0.45 -11.11 12.98
C SER A 177 1.10 -10.21 11.95
N GLY A 178 2.18 -9.55 12.36
CA GLY A 178 2.93 -8.61 11.53
C GLY A 178 2.44 -7.19 11.68
N VAL A 179 3.05 -6.29 10.91
CA VAL A 179 2.84 -4.85 11.03
C VAL A 179 2.23 -4.24 9.77
N THR A 180 1.50 -3.16 9.97
CA THR A 180 0.94 -2.32 8.92
C THR A 180 1.10 -0.84 9.27
N VAL A 181 0.98 0.01 8.26
CA VAL A 181 1.07 1.46 8.36
C VAL A 181 -0.34 2.05 8.35
N ASP A 182 -0.73 2.63 9.48
CA ASP A 182 -1.93 3.46 9.59
C ASP A 182 -1.51 4.92 9.43
N ALA A 183 -1.70 5.44 8.22
CA ALA A 183 -1.26 6.78 7.83
C ALA A 183 -2.43 7.67 7.42
N GLU A 184 -2.29 8.96 7.71
CA GLU A 184 -3.06 10.03 7.09
C GLU A 184 -2.13 10.84 6.18
N ILE A 185 -2.68 11.37 5.10
CA ILE A 185 -2.02 12.34 4.21
C ILE A 185 -2.83 13.62 4.19
N ARG A 186 -2.21 14.73 3.78
CA ARG A 186 -2.88 16.05 3.76
C ARG A 186 -4.05 16.04 2.78
N GLU A 187 -5.14 16.67 3.19
CA GLU A 187 -6.26 16.99 2.29
C GLU A 187 -5.78 17.87 1.15
N GLY A 188 -6.36 17.69 -0.04
CA GLY A 188 -5.95 18.44 -1.22
C GLY A 188 -6.11 17.70 -2.53
N PRO A 189 -5.64 18.32 -3.63
CA PRO A 189 -5.67 17.70 -4.95
C PRO A 189 -4.84 16.41 -4.98
N ILE A 190 -5.41 15.36 -5.59
CA ILE A 190 -4.70 14.11 -5.86
C ILE A 190 -4.94 13.67 -7.30
N THR A 191 -4.02 12.87 -7.84
CA THR A 191 -4.16 12.25 -9.16
C THR A 191 -4.02 10.75 -9.03
N LEU A 192 -5.00 10.01 -9.52
CA LEU A 192 -4.95 8.55 -9.62
C LEU A 192 -4.61 8.18 -11.05
N VAL A 193 -3.65 7.27 -11.21
CA VAL A 193 -3.15 6.86 -12.53
C VAL A 193 -3.06 5.36 -12.64
N LYS A 194 -3.49 4.81 -13.77
CA LYS A 194 -3.31 3.39 -14.10
C LYS A 194 -3.04 3.21 -15.60
N PHE A 195 -2.01 2.44 -15.93
CA PHE A 195 -1.82 1.97 -17.31
C PHE A 195 -2.72 0.76 -17.58
N SER A 196 -3.23 0.68 -18.80
CA SER A 196 -3.93 -0.53 -19.25
C SER A 196 -2.95 -1.71 -19.35
N PRO A 197 -3.42 -2.97 -19.25
CA PRO A 197 -2.54 -4.15 -19.30
C PRO A 197 -1.64 -4.22 -20.56
N LEU A 198 -2.12 -3.69 -21.69
CA LEU A 198 -1.38 -3.64 -22.95
C LEU A 198 -0.56 -2.35 -23.12
N PHE A 199 -0.52 -1.48 -22.11
CA PHE A 199 0.16 -0.17 -22.12
C PHE A 199 -0.25 0.76 -23.27
N ARG A 200 -1.43 0.54 -23.87
CA ARG A 200 -1.96 1.37 -24.98
C ARG A 200 -2.73 2.60 -24.51
N LYS A 201 -3.18 2.59 -23.25
CA LYS A 201 -3.98 3.65 -22.65
C LYS A 201 -3.46 3.93 -21.25
N ILE A 202 -3.44 5.20 -20.89
CA ILE A 202 -3.27 5.67 -19.52
C ILE A 202 -4.60 6.24 -19.06
N GLN A 203 -5.06 5.81 -17.88
CA GLN A 203 -6.18 6.43 -17.21
C GLN A 203 -5.62 7.39 -16.18
N VAL A 204 -6.11 8.64 -16.23
CA VAL A 204 -5.77 9.70 -15.27
C VAL A 204 -7.07 10.23 -14.71
N ILE A 205 -7.20 10.17 -13.39
CA ILE A 205 -8.38 10.64 -12.65
C ILE A 205 -7.90 11.72 -11.70
N LYS A 206 -8.39 12.94 -11.89
CA LYS A 206 -8.21 14.03 -10.95
C LYS A 206 -9.24 13.90 -9.83
N GLY A 207 -8.82 14.14 -8.61
CA GLY A 207 -9.72 14.17 -7.47
C GLY A 207 -9.24 15.12 -6.39
N PHE A 208 -10.06 15.32 -5.38
CA PHE A 208 -9.73 16.08 -4.18
C PHE A 208 -9.90 15.16 -2.98
N LEU A 209 -8.80 14.86 -2.27
CA LEU A 209 -8.87 14.14 -1.00
C LEU A 209 -9.53 15.05 0.02
N ARG A 210 -10.73 14.68 0.46
CA ARG A 210 -11.51 15.45 1.42
C ARG A 210 -11.17 15.12 2.86
N LYS A 211 -10.84 13.86 3.15
CA LYS A 211 -10.51 13.37 4.50
C LYS A 211 -10.13 11.90 4.50
N ILE A 212 -9.56 11.48 5.63
CA ILE A 212 -9.41 10.07 6.01
C ILE A 212 -10.46 9.74 7.07
N ASP A 213 -11.47 8.96 6.71
CA ASP A 213 -12.48 8.49 7.66
C ASP A 213 -12.05 7.17 8.28
N ARG A 214 -12.38 6.98 9.56
CA ARG A 214 -11.96 5.83 10.37
C ARG A 214 -13.16 5.07 10.90
N TYR A 215 -13.05 3.74 10.92
CA TYR A 215 -14.13 2.85 11.33
C TYR A 215 -13.58 1.67 12.16
N SER A 216 -14.48 0.97 12.85
CA SER A 216 -14.16 -0.26 13.59
C SER A 216 -14.15 -1.52 12.71
N SER A 217 -14.53 -1.41 11.43
CA SER A 217 -14.54 -2.53 10.47
C SER A 217 -13.17 -3.18 10.35
N LEU A 218 -13.15 -4.51 10.25
CA LEU A 218 -11.92 -5.27 9.99
C LEU A 218 -11.45 -5.11 8.53
N HIS A 219 -12.38 -4.84 7.61
CA HIS A 219 -12.11 -4.70 6.19
C HIS A 219 -11.66 -3.28 5.81
N ALA A 220 -12.01 -2.29 6.63
CA ALA A 220 -11.76 -0.87 6.38
C ALA A 220 -11.65 -0.09 7.69
N LYS A 221 -10.47 -0.12 8.33
CA LYS A 221 -10.19 0.64 9.55
C LYS A 221 -9.97 2.12 9.26
N SER A 222 -9.38 2.43 8.11
CA SER A 222 -9.34 3.79 7.56
C SER A 222 -9.55 3.75 6.05
N ILE A 223 -10.22 4.77 5.54
CA ILE A 223 -10.46 4.96 4.11
C ILE A 223 -10.20 6.41 3.75
N ALA A 224 -9.65 6.64 2.55
CA ALA A 224 -9.63 7.98 1.98
C ALA A 224 -10.92 8.25 1.21
N VAL A 225 -11.54 9.40 1.50
CA VAL A 225 -12.73 9.87 0.81
C VAL A 225 -12.30 10.90 -0.21
N VAL A 226 -12.42 10.54 -1.49
CA VAL A 226 -11.97 11.36 -2.60
C VAL A 226 -13.17 11.85 -3.39
N GLU A 227 -13.28 13.16 -3.52
CA GLU A 227 -14.24 13.77 -4.43
C GLU A 227 -13.70 13.73 -5.86
N VAL A 228 -14.56 13.34 -6.79
CA VAL A 228 -14.30 13.24 -8.22
C VAL A 228 -15.44 13.88 -9.00
N GLU A 229 -15.17 14.22 -10.26
CA GLU A 229 -16.19 14.80 -11.15
C GLU A 229 -17.34 13.82 -11.41
N ASP A 230 -17.02 12.56 -11.69
CA ASP A 230 -17.99 11.52 -12.06
C ASP A 230 -17.50 10.12 -11.69
N SER A 231 -18.08 9.57 -10.62
CA SER A 231 -17.81 8.22 -10.11
C SER A 231 -18.38 7.12 -11.01
N TYR A 232 -19.45 7.38 -11.78
CA TYR A 232 -20.02 6.41 -12.72
C TYR A 232 -19.08 6.19 -13.92
N ARG A 233 -18.59 7.28 -14.50
CA ARG A 233 -17.62 7.22 -15.60
C ARG A 233 -16.33 6.53 -15.20
N ILE A 234 -15.88 6.71 -13.95
CA ILE A 234 -14.74 5.97 -13.41
C ILE A 234 -15.08 4.48 -13.35
N ALA A 235 -16.22 4.11 -12.76
CA ALA A 235 -16.63 2.70 -12.65
C ALA A 235 -16.73 2.00 -14.02
N GLU A 236 -17.34 2.64 -15.02
CA GLU A 236 -17.41 2.11 -16.39
C GLU A 236 -16.02 1.82 -16.95
N LYS A 237 -15.11 2.80 -16.85
CA LYS A 237 -13.76 2.66 -17.40
C LYS A 237 -12.88 1.68 -16.63
N TYR A 238 -13.09 1.54 -15.32
CA TYR A 238 -12.23 0.74 -14.44
C TYR A 238 -12.69 -0.72 -14.32
N PHE A 239 -14.00 -0.98 -14.37
CA PHE A 239 -14.57 -2.30 -14.07
C PHE A 239 -15.38 -2.93 -15.21
N LEU A 240 -15.83 -2.16 -16.21
CA LEU A 240 -16.66 -2.67 -17.32
C LEU A 240 -15.91 -2.83 -18.65
N ILE A 241 -14.60 -2.52 -18.69
CA ILE A 241 -13.73 -2.70 -19.87
C ILE A 241 -12.55 -3.62 -19.56
N MET A 242 -12.73 -4.57 -18.63
CA MET A 242 -11.87 -5.75 -18.49
C MET A 242 -12.46 -6.92 -19.26
#